data_AF-A0A6L5EI47-F1
#
_entry.id   AF-A0A6L5EI47-F1
#
_cell.length_a   1.000
_cell.length_b   1.000
_cell.length_c   1.000
_cell.angle_alpha   90.00
_cell.angle_beta   90.00
_cell.angle_gamma   90.00
#
_symmetry.space_group_name_H-M   'P 1'
#
loop_
_entity.id
_entity.type
_entity.pdbx_description
1 polymer ?
#
loop_
_entity_poly.entity_id
_entity_poly.type
_entity_poly.pdbx_seq_one_letter_code
_entity_poly.pdbx_strand_id
1 'polypeptide(L)'
;IIHRAPLFATRQVKQLHWGGGTPIYLNKAQISRLMDLLRSHFHFSAEAEISIEVDPREIELDVLDHLRAEGFNRLSMGVQDFNKEVQRLVNREQDEAFIFDLLNHAREI
;
A
#
# COMPACT_ATOMS: atom_id res chain seq x y z
N ILE A 1 -17.95 1.72 5.37
CA ILE A 1 -18.11 1.66 3.89
C ILE A 1 -19.60 1.59 3.54
N ILE A 2 -20.28 0.49 3.87
CA ILE A 2 -21.68 0.20 3.50
C ILE A 2 -22.66 1.37 3.73
N HIS A 3 -22.64 2.02 4.89
CA HIS A 3 -23.60 3.08 5.20
C HIS A 3 -23.34 4.41 4.47
N ARG A 4 -22.10 4.68 4.06
CA ARG A 4 -21.73 5.95 3.41
C ARG A 4 -21.66 5.86 1.90
N ALA A 5 -21.31 4.69 1.35
CA ALA A 5 -21.17 4.49 -0.08
C ALA A 5 -22.40 4.89 -0.92
N PRO A 6 -23.66 4.64 -0.48
CA PRO A 6 -24.85 5.07 -1.21
C PRO A 6 -24.91 6.59 -1.45
N LEU A 7 -24.32 7.40 -0.57
CA LEU A 7 -24.25 8.86 -0.72
C LEU A 7 -23.40 9.30 -1.91
N PHE A 8 -22.60 8.38 -2.48
CA PHE A 8 -21.69 8.62 -3.60
C PHE A 8 -22.04 7.77 -4.82
N ALA A 9 -23.25 7.20 -4.91
CA ALA A 9 -23.63 6.25 -5.96
C ALA A 9 -23.44 6.79 -7.39
N THR A 10 -23.58 8.11 -7.60
CA THR A 10 -23.40 8.79 -8.89
C THR A 10 -21.97 9.29 -9.15
N ARG A 11 -21.05 9.07 -8.21
CA ARG A 11 -19.64 9.51 -8.32
C ARG A 11 -18.76 8.36 -8.79
N GLN A 12 -17.72 8.72 -9.53
CA GLN A 12 -16.65 7.82 -9.91
C GLN A 12 -15.42 8.08 -9.04
N VAL A 13 -14.86 7.05 -8.42
CA VAL A 13 -13.63 7.11 -7.65
C VAL A 13 -12.45 7.20 -8.61
N LYS A 14 -11.73 8.32 -8.55
CA LYS A 14 -10.50 8.56 -9.32
C LYS A 14 -9.23 8.23 -8.54
N GLN A 15 -9.31 8.20 -7.21
CA GLN A 15 -8.16 7.95 -6.36
C GLN A 15 -8.57 7.22 -5.08
N LEU A 16 -7.75 6.24 -4.69
CA LEU A 16 -7.77 5.56 -3.40
C LEU A 16 -6.37 5.64 -2.80
N HIS A 17 -6.31 5.94 -1.51
CA HIS A 17 -5.06 5.93 -0.75
C HIS A 17 -5.26 5.20 0.57
N TRP A 18 -4.40 4.23 0.84
CA TRP A 18 -4.25 3.61 2.14
C TRP A 18 -3.00 4.18 2.79
N GLY A 19 -3.19 5.10 3.74
CA GLY A 19 -2.12 5.67 4.56
C GLY A 19 -2.27 5.29 6.03
N GLY A 20 -1.33 5.72 6.86
CA GLY A 20 -1.33 5.49 8.31
C GLY A 20 0.05 5.15 8.85
N GLY A 21 0.10 4.25 9.84
CA GLY A 21 1.39 3.71 10.31
C GLY A 21 1.97 2.75 9.27
N THR A 22 1.31 1.59 9.15
CA THR A 22 1.76 0.50 8.27
C THR A 22 0.52 -0.20 7.70
N PRO A 23 -0.10 0.29 6.61
CA PRO A 23 -1.28 -0.34 5.99
C PRO A 23 -1.07 -1.82 5.63
N ILE A 24 0.17 -2.20 5.34
CA ILE A 24 0.63 -3.58 5.10
C ILE A 24 0.64 -4.46 6.36
N TYR A 25 0.23 -3.93 7.52
CA TYR A 25 -0.10 -4.75 8.70
C TYR A 25 -1.25 -5.73 8.40
N LEU A 26 -2.12 -5.38 7.44
CA LEU A 26 -3.12 -6.29 6.93
C LEU A 26 -2.45 -7.44 6.19
N ASN A 27 -2.78 -8.67 6.57
CA ASN A 27 -2.37 -9.83 5.78
C ASN A 27 -3.10 -9.85 4.41
N LYS A 28 -2.62 -10.66 3.46
CA LYS A 28 -3.17 -10.75 2.11
C LYS A 28 -4.69 -10.94 2.07
N ALA A 29 -5.22 -11.86 2.89
CA ALA A 29 -6.67 -12.08 2.94
C ALA A 29 -7.45 -10.85 3.44
N GLN A 30 -6.88 -10.08 4.36
CA GLN A 30 -7.47 -8.82 4.82
C GLN A 30 -7.38 -7.71 3.78
N ILE A 31 -6.30 -7.65 2.99
CA ILE A 31 -6.13 -6.74 1.86
C ILE A 31 -7.22 -7.00 0.81
N SER A 32 -7.33 -8.24 0.30
CA SER A 32 -8.36 -8.63 -0.67
C SER A 32 -9.75 -8.31 -0.15
N ARG A 33 -10.05 -8.69 1.10
CA ARG A 33 -11.35 -8.42 1.71
C ARG A 33 -11.69 -6.92 1.72
N LEU A 34 -10.73 -6.06 2.04
CA LEU A 34 -10.95 -4.62 2.08
C LEU A 34 -11.13 -4.05 0.66
N MET A 35 -10.33 -4.50 -0.30
CA MET A 35 -10.47 -4.09 -1.71
C MET A 35 -11.80 -4.54 -2.30
N ASP A 36 -12.23 -5.77 -2.04
CA ASP A 36 -13.54 -6.29 -2.44
C ASP A 36 -14.68 -5.44 -1.87
N LEU A 37 -14.61 -5.10 -0.58
CA LEU A 37 -15.59 -4.21 0.05
C LEU A 37 -15.61 -2.81 -0.58
N LEU A 38 -14.45 -2.27 -0.96
CA LEU A 38 -14.41 -0.96 -1.64
C LEU A 38 -14.99 -1.05 -3.05
N ARG A 39 -14.57 -2.05 -3.84
CA ARG A 39 -15.00 -2.23 -5.25
C ARG A 39 -16.47 -2.61 -5.39
N SER A 40 -17.03 -3.36 -4.44
CA SER A 40 -18.45 -3.72 -4.42
C SER A 40 -19.38 -2.56 -4.05
N HIS A 41 -18.85 -1.51 -3.42
CA HIS A 41 -19.66 -0.40 -2.92
C HIS A 41 -19.39 0.94 -3.63
N PHE A 42 -18.27 1.11 -4.31
CA PHE A 42 -17.93 2.33 -5.04
C PHE A 42 -17.61 2.04 -6.51
N HIS A 43 -17.99 2.96 -7.40
CA HIS A 43 -17.66 2.87 -8.82
C HIS A 43 -16.27 3.43 -9.08
N PHE A 44 -15.28 2.55 -9.31
CA PHE A 44 -13.92 2.97 -9.64
C PHE A 44 -13.76 3.33 -11.12
N SER A 45 -12.96 4.35 -11.38
CA SER A 45 -12.42 4.62 -12.72
C SER A 45 -11.45 3.51 -13.12
N ALA A 46 -11.44 3.14 -14.40
CA ALA A 46 -10.43 2.22 -14.94
C ALA A 46 -9.00 2.78 -14.76
N GLU A 47 -8.88 4.11 -14.81
CA GLU A 47 -7.64 4.86 -14.61
C GLU A 47 -7.45 5.33 -13.15
N ALA A 48 -8.12 4.72 -12.18
CA ALA A 48 -7.99 5.16 -10.79
C ALA A 48 -6.55 4.99 -10.29
N GLU A 49 -6.00 6.02 -9.64
CA GLU A 49 -4.77 5.88 -8.86
C GLU A 49 -5.10 5.16 -7.55
N ILE A 50 -4.49 4.00 -7.31
CA ILE A 50 -4.70 3.20 -6.11
C ILE A 50 -3.34 3.07 -5.42
N SER A 51 -3.21 3.75 -4.30
CA SER A 51 -1.94 3.97 -3.62
C SER A 51 -1.89 3.46 -2.19
N ILE A 52 -0.71 3.06 -1.73
CA ILE A 52 -0.49 2.54 -0.38
C ILE A 52 0.85 3.01 0.20
N GLU A 53 0.89 3.20 1.52
CA GLU A 53 2.14 3.41 2.27
C GLU A 53 2.75 2.07 2.73
N VAL A 54 4.06 1.94 2.59
CA VAL A 54 4.83 0.71 2.88
C VAL A 54 5.98 1.02 3.83
N ASP A 55 6.07 0.27 4.93
CA ASP A 55 7.26 0.21 5.79
C ASP A 55 8.13 -0.98 5.34
N PRO A 56 9.37 -0.74 4.86
CA PRO A 56 10.23 -1.81 4.35
C PRO A 56 10.71 -2.79 5.42
N ARG A 57 10.41 -2.58 6.71
CA ARG A 57 10.81 -3.48 7.80
C ARG A 57 9.82 -4.60 8.08
N GLU A 58 8.58 -4.49 7.58
CA GLU A 58 7.45 -5.35 7.96
C GLU A 58 6.74 -5.95 6.73
N ILE A 59 7.44 -6.06 5.59
CA ILE A 59 6.88 -6.55 4.33
C ILE A 59 7.73 -7.67 3.73
N GLU A 60 7.06 -8.61 3.09
CA GLU A 60 7.68 -9.61 2.22
C GLU A 60 7.47 -9.22 0.75
N LEU A 61 8.42 -9.56 -0.13
CA LEU A 61 8.34 -9.21 -1.56
C LEU A 61 7.03 -9.69 -2.22
N ASP A 62 6.54 -10.86 -1.81
CA ASP A 62 5.33 -11.48 -2.36
C ASP A 62 4.02 -10.75 -1.99
N VAL A 63 4.09 -9.79 -1.07
CA VAL A 63 2.97 -8.88 -0.73
C VAL A 63 2.83 -7.82 -1.82
N LEU A 64 3.93 -7.40 -2.45
CA LEU A 64 3.87 -6.46 -3.58
C LEU A 64 3.13 -7.06 -4.77
N ASP A 65 3.38 -8.34 -5.08
CA ASP A 65 2.66 -9.06 -6.14
C ASP A 65 1.17 -9.12 -5.85
N HIS A 66 0.83 -9.36 -4.58
CA HIS A 66 -0.56 -9.39 -4.13
C HIS A 66 -1.22 -8.01 -4.24
N LEU A 67 -0.56 -6.95 -3.77
CA LEU A 67 -1.05 -5.57 -3.92
C LEU A 67 -1.24 -5.21 -5.40
N ARG A 68 -0.30 -5.60 -6.27
CA ARG A 68 -0.40 -5.37 -7.71
C ARG A 68 -1.62 -6.07 -8.31
N ALA A 69 -1.87 -7.33 -7.93
CA ALA A 69 -3.04 -8.10 -8.35
C ALA A 69 -4.36 -7.48 -7.86
N GLU A 70 -4.37 -6.88 -6.67
CA GLU A 70 -5.51 -6.14 -6.12
C GLU A 70 -5.72 -4.76 -6.79
N GLY A 71 -4.80 -4.36 -7.68
CA GLY A 71 -4.89 -3.17 -8.52
C GLY A 71 -4.21 -1.93 -7.95
N PHE A 72 -3.38 -2.07 -6.91
CA PHE A 72 -2.47 -0.98 -6.51
C PHE A 72 -1.49 -0.69 -7.64
N ASN A 73 -1.28 0.59 -7.93
CA ASN A 73 -0.43 1.07 -9.02
C ASN A 73 0.49 2.23 -8.61
N ARG A 74 0.49 2.56 -7.32
CA ARG A 74 1.42 3.53 -6.72
C ARG A 74 1.75 3.09 -5.29
N LEU A 75 3.00 3.21 -4.89
CA LEU A 75 3.40 3.01 -3.50
C LEU A 75 4.21 4.20 -3.00
N SER A 76 4.18 4.41 -1.69
CA SER A 76 5.03 5.34 -0.96
C SER A 76 5.79 4.57 0.10
N MET A 77 7.13 4.61 0.06
CA MET A 77 7.98 3.84 0.97
C MET A 77 8.71 4.76 1.95
N GLY A 78 8.57 4.48 3.23
CA GLY A 78 9.19 5.28 4.30
C GLY A 78 10.65 4.90 4.59
N VAL A 79 11.60 5.36 3.79
CA VAL A 79 13.04 5.13 4.03
C VAL A 79 13.58 6.00 5.18
N GLN A 80 13.20 7.28 5.25
CA GLN A 80 13.65 8.26 6.24
C GLN A 80 15.15 8.61 6.16
N ASP A 81 16.05 7.68 6.47
CA ASP A 81 17.51 7.87 6.44
C ASP A 81 18.23 6.51 6.26
N PHE A 82 19.36 6.49 5.56
CA PHE A 82 20.23 5.30 5.41
C PHE A 82 21.34 5.24 6.47
N ASN A 83 21.60 6.35 7.17
CA ASN A 83 22.62 6.42 8.21
C ASN A 83 22.24 5.51 9.40
N LYS A 84 23.05 4.47 9.63
CA LYS A 84 22.81 3.48 10.70
C LYS A 84 22.86 4.07 12.11
N GLU A 85 23.63 5.13 12.33
CA GLU A 85 23.64 5.82 13.63
C GLU A 85 22.30 6.53 13.85
N VAL A 86 21.80 7.26 12.85
CA VAL A 86 20.49 7.92 12.91
C VAL A 86 19.38 6.88 13.13
N GLN A 87 19.38 5.79 12.36
CA GLN A 87 18.41 4.70 12.50
C GLN A 87 18.38 4.11 13.91
N ARG A 88 19.54 3.88 14.53
CA ARG A 88 19.62 3.41 15.93
C ARG A 88 19.03 4.41 16.91
N LEU A 89 19.39 5.69 16.77
CA LEU A 89 18.94 6.75 17.66
C LEU A 89 17.42 6.96 17.63
N VAL A 90 16.77 6.67 16.49
CA VAL A 90 15.32 6.81 16.31
C VAL A 90 14.56 5.48 16.33
N ASN A 91 15.22 4.38 16.72
CA ASN A 91 14.63 3.03 16.79
C ASN A 91 13.98 2.57 15.46
N ARG A 92 14.65 2.83 14.35
CA ARG A 92 14.21 2.49 12.99
C ARG A 92 15.33 1.85 12.17
N GLU A 93 15.98 0.85 12.74
CA GLU A 93 16.93 0.03 11.99
C GLU A 93 16.20 -0.75 10.88
N GLN A 94 16.79 -0.74 9.69
CA GLN A 94 16.24 -1.36 8.48
C GLN A 94 17.36 -1.83 7.57
N ASP A 95 17.14 -2.89 6.83
CA ASP A 95 18.12 -3.40 5.86
C ASP A 95 18.07 -2.56 4.57
N GLU A 96 19.21 -2.02 4.18
CA GLU A 96 19.33 -1.21 2.96
C GLU A 96 19.23 -2.07 1.70
N ALA A 97 19.83 -3.27 1.71
CA ALA A 97 19.74 -4.19 0.57
C ALA A 97 18.29 -4.57 0.30
N PHE A 98 17.54 -4.90 1.36
CA PHE A 98 16.13 -5.21 1.27
C PHE A 98 15.29 -4.04 0.74
N ILE A 99 15.59 -2.79 1.13
CA ILE A 99 14.93 -1.60 0.57
C ILE A 99 15.12 -1.52 -0.95
N PHE A 100 16.34 -1.77 -1.43
CA PHE A 100 16.62 -1.78 -2.87
C PHE A 100 15.90 -2.91 -3.58
N ASP A 101 15.91 -4.12 -3.03
CA ASP A 101 15.21 -5.28 -3.61
C ASP A 101 13.70 -5.01 -3.72
N LEU A 102 13.10 -4.47 -2.66
CA LEU A 102 11.68 -4.11 -2.63
C LEU A 102 11.32 -3.02 -3.67
N LEU A 103 12.16 -1.99 -3.80
CA LEU A 103 11.96 -0.93 -4.81
C LEU A 103 12.16 -1.42 -6.24
N ASN A 104 13.13 -2.30 -6.47
CA ASN A 104 13.39 -2.89 -7.78
C ASN A 104 12.23 -3.79 -8.19
N HIS A 105 11.79 -4.69 -7.30
CA HIS A 105 10.64 -5.56 -7.56
C HIS A 105 9.38 -4.76 -7.87
N ALA A 106 9.09 -3.72 -7.08
CA ALA A 106 7.95 -2.84 -7.31
C ALA A 106 8.00 -2.07 -8.65
N ARG A 107 9.18 -1.88 -9.25
CA ARG A 107 9.35 -1.24 -10.55
C ARG A 107 9.15 -2.23 -11.71
N GLU A 108 9.44 -3.49 -11.48
CA GLU A 108 9.35 -4.55 -12.50
C GLU A 108 7.91 -5.03 -12.73
N ILE A 109 7.04 -4.92 -11.73
CA ILE A 109 5.63 -5.35 -11.76
C ILE A 109 4.63 -4.21 -12.05
#